data_AF-A0A2E5XSG5-F1
#
_entry.id   AF-A0A2E5XSG5-F1
#
_cell.length_a   1.000
_cell.length_b   1.000
_cell.length_c   1.000
_cell.angle_alpha   90.00
_cell.angle_beta   90.00
_cell.angle_gamma   90.00
#
_symmetry.space_group_name_H-M   'P 1'
#
loop_
_entity.id
_entity.type
_entity.pdbx_description
1 polymer ?
#
loop_
_entity_poly.entity_id
_entity_poly.type
_entity_poly.pdbx_seq_one_letter_code
_entity_poly.pdbx_strand_id
1 'polypeptide(L)'
;MSDILINAGLWLTYIMVAGGALAAIAFPVMFLAKNPEKAKGALKGIGGLIAVVVISYILASSDIMEFPGSEKFGMTESSSKRVGMGLITFYFLALGAVAAVLYAELGKVFKK
;
A
#
# COMPACT_ATOMS: atom_id res chain seq x y z
N MET A 1 -1.78 -26.06 -36.63
CA MET A 1 -2.88 -25.04 -36.61
C MET A 1 -3.12 -24.53 -35.19
N SER A 2 -3.06 -25.40 -34.17
CA SER A 2 -3.04 -25.06 -32.74
C SER A 2 -2.01 -24.00 -32.34
N ASP A 3 -0.75 -24.13 -32.76
CA ASP A 3 0.34 -23.28 -32.28
C ASP A 3 0.26 -21.81 -32.75
N ILE A 4 -0.27 -21.60 -33.95
CA ILE A 4 -0.50 -20.25 -34.51
C ILE A 4 -1.60 -19.54 -33.72
N LEU A 5 -2.69 -20.24 -33.41
CA LEU A 5 -3.79 -19.70 -32.60
C LEU A 5 -3.34 -19.38 -31.18
N ILE A 6 -2.54 -20.26 -30.56
CA ILE A 6 -2.00 -20.04 -29.21
C ILE A 6 -1.06 -18.83 -29.19
N ASN A 7 -0.11 -18.75 -30.13
CA ASN A 7 0.85 -17.65 -30.17
C ASN A 7 0.16 -16.30 -30.49
N ALA A 8 -0.81 -16.29 -31.41
CA ALA A 8 -1.60 -15.09 -31.70
C ALA A 8 -2.42 -14.61 -30.48
N GLY A 9 -3.04 -15.53 -29.74
CA GLY A 9 -3.77 -15.21 -28.51
C GLY A 9 -2.87 -14.66 -27.40
N LEU A 10 -1.66 -15.20 -27.25
CA LEU A 10 -0.66 -14.69 -26.30
C LEU A 10 -0.20 -13.27 -26.65
N TRP A 11 0.12 -13.01 -27.92
CA TRP A 11 0.51 -11.68 -28.38
C TRP A 11 -0.59 -10.64 -28.16
N LEU A 12 -1.84 -10.99 -28.47
CA LEU A 12 -2.98 -10.11 -28.20
C LEU A 12 -3.11 -9.81 -26.70
N THR A 13 -3.01 -10.83 -25.86
CA THR A 13 -3.08 -10.68 -24.40
C THR A 13 -1.97 -9.77 -23.88
N TYR A 14 -0.73 -9.96 -24.36
CA TYR A 14 0.38 -9.10 -23.96
C TYR A 14 0.19 -7.64 -24.36
N ILE A 15 -0.32 -7.38 -25.57
CA ILE A 15 -0.61 -6.01 -26.03
C ILE A 15 -1.72 -5.39 -25.17
N MET A 16 -2.78 -6.15 -24.87
CA MET A 16 -3.89 -5.67 -24.06
C MET A 16 -3.46 -5.40 -22.60
N VAL A 17 -2.65 -6.28 -22.01
CA VAL A 17 -2.12 -6.10 -20.65
C VAL A 17 -1.16 -4.92 -20.62
N ALA A 18 -0.25 -4.80 -21.59
CA ALA A 18 0.67 -3.67 -21.68
C ALA A 18 -0.07 -2.34 -21.88
N GLY A 19 -1.05 -2.31 -22.79
CA GLY A 19 -1.88 -1.13 -23.03
C GLY A 19 -2.73 -0.75 -21.81
N GLY A 20 -3.31 -1.75 -21.15
CA GLY A 20 -4.05 -1.56 -19.90
C GLY A 20 -3.18 -1.04 -18.77
N ALA A 21 -1.99 -1.60 -18.59
CA ALA A 21 -1.02 -1.14 -17.59
C ALA A 21 -0.57 0.31 -17.86
N LEU A 22 -0.27 0.64 -19.12
CA LEU A 22 0.07 2.01 -19.53
C LEU A 22 -1.08 2.98 -19.26
N ALA A 23 -2.30 2.62 -19.64
CA ALA A 23 -3.49 3.44 -19.38
C ALA A 23 -3.73 3.63 -17.87
N ALA A 24 -3.59 2.56 -17.08
CA ALA A 24 -3.76 2.59 -15.63
C ALA A 24 -2.76 3.52 -14.91
N ILE A 25 -1.61 3.80 -15.51
CA ILE A 25 -0.64 4.77 -14.99
C ILE A 25 -0.87 6.15 -15.61
N ALA A 26 -1.04 6.23 -16.93
CA ALA A 26 -1.12 7.50 -17.65
C ALA A 26 -2.36 8.32 -17.31
N PHE A 27 -3.52 7.68 -17.17
CA PHE A 27 -4.78 8.37 -16.84
C PHE A 27 -4.74 9.05 -15.46
N PRO A 28 -4.37 8.37 -14.35
CA PRO A 28 -4.31 9.02 -13.05
C PRO A 28 -3.27 10.16 -13.02
N VAL A 29 -2.11 9.98 -13.65
CA VAL A 29 -1.07 11.03 -13.72
C VAL A 29 -1.60 12.26 -14.47
N MET A 30 -2.20 12.06 -15.65
CA MET A 30 -2.76 13.16 -16.43
C MET A 30 -3.95 13.82 -15.72
N PHE A 31 -4.78 13.03 -15.04
CA PHE A 31 -5.92 13.53 -14.27
C PHE A 31 -5.48 14.40 -13.08
N LEU A 32 -4.46 13.96 -12.35
CA LEU A 32 -3.85 14.73 -11.25
C LEU A 32 -3.20 16.01 -11.76
N ALA A 33 -2.47 15.95 -12.89
CA ALA A 33 -1.82 17.11 -13.49
C ALA A 33 -2.84 18.18 -13.94
N LYS A 34 -3.98 17.76 -14.51
CA LYS A 34 -5.05 18.68 -14.93
C LYS A 34 -5.90 19.21 -13.78
N ASN A 35 -5.92 18.53 -12.63
CA ASN A 35 -6.73 18.91 -11.47
C ASN A 35 -5.85 19.14 -10.23
N PRO A 36 -5.10 20.25 -10.17
CA PRO A 36 -4.15 20.51 -9.08
C PRO A 36 -4.82 20.56 -7.69
N GLU A 37 -6.09 20.94 -7.60
CA GLU A 37 -6.83 20.93 -6.33
C GLU A 37 -7.07 19.51 -5.81
N LYS A 38 -7.51 18.60 -6.68
CA LYS A 38 -7.69 17.18 -6.33
C LYS A 38 -6.34 16.50 -6.10
N ALA A 39 -5.32 16.91 -6.84
CA ALA A 39 -3.96 16.43 -6.65
C ALA A 39 -3.41 16.76 -5.27
N LYS A 40 -3.66 17.97 -4.74
CA LYS A 40 -3.28 18.32 -3.35
C LYS A 40 -3.96 17.40 -2.33
N GLY A 41 -5.23 17.03 -2.54
CA GLY A 41 -5.95 16.08 -1.68
C GLY A 41 -5.32 14.69 -1.70
N ALA A 42 -5.05 14.15 -2.89
CA ALA A 42 -4.37 12.88 -3.07
C ALA A 42 -2.96 12.89 -2.47
N LEU A 43 -2.20 13.98 -2.68
CA LEU A 43 -0.84 14.15 -2.16
C LEU A 43 -0.82 14.21 -0.63
N LYS A 44 -1.82 14.83 0.00
CA LYS A 44 -1.99 14.82 1.47
C LYS A 44 -2.25 13.40 1.99
N GLY A 45 -3.09 12.62 1.29
CA GLY A 45 -3.34 11.22 1.65
C GLY A 45 -2.08 10.36 1.55
N ILE A 46 -1.35 10.47 0.43
CA ILE A 46 -0.08 9.77 0.21
C ILE A 46 0.97 10.22 1.23
N GLY A 47 1.11 11.52 1.46
CA GLY A 47 2.04 12.08 2.44
C GLY A 47 1.75 11.62 3.87
N GLY A 48 0.47 11.56 4.25
CA GLY A 48 0.05 11.00 5.53
C GLY A 48 0.42 9.52 5.68
N LEU A 49 0.20 8.72 4.64
CA LEU A 49 0.58 7.31 4.63
C LEU A 49 2.10 7.11 4.74
N ILE A 50 2.87 7.89 3.98
CA ILE A 50 4.35 7.88 4.07
C ILE A 50 4.79 8.27 5.49
N ALA A 51 4.20 9.28 6.10
CA ALA A 51 4.54 9.69 7.46
C ALA A 51 4.33 8.55 8.46
N VAL A 52 3.20 7.83 8.38
CA VAL A 52 2.94 6.66 9.26
C VAL A 52 3.96 5.56 9.04
N VAL A 53 4.31 5.28 7.78
CA VAL A 53 5.32 4.27 7.42
C VAL A 53 6.70 4.65 7.97
N VAL A 54 7.10 5.92 7.87
CA VAL A 54 8.38 6.42 8.40
C VAL A 54 8.42 6.33 9.92
N ILE A 55 7.36 6.78 10.60
CA ILE A 55 7.24 6.67 12.06
C ILE A 55 7.33 5.20 12.49
N SER A 56 6.64 4.31 11.77
CA SER A 56 6.63 2.88 12.04
C SER A 56 7.99 2.23 11.79
N TYR A 57 8.76 2.69 10.79
CA TYR A 57 10.12 2.23 10.55
C TYR A 57 11.10 2.66 11.65
N ILE A 58 10.93 3.87 12.21
CA ILE A 58 11.74 4.36 13.33
C ILE A 58 11.40 3.58 14.61
N LEU A 59 10.12 3.30 14.86
CA LEU A 59 9.68 2.50 16.01
C LEU A 59 9.97 1.00 15.86
N ALA A 60 10.13 0.51 14.64
CA ALA A 60 10.44 -0.89 14.39
C ALA A 60 11.85 -1.23 14.88
N SER A 61 11.91 -1.96 15.99
CA SER A 61 13.15 -2.53 16.49
C SER A 61 13.63 -3.65 15.57
N SER A 62 14.94 -3.73 15.35
CA SER A 62 15.60 -4.86 14.65
C SER A 62 15.85 -6.06 15.56
N ASP A 63 15.39 -6.00 16.81
CA ASP A 63 15.59 -7.08 17.76
C ASP A 63 15.04 -8.39 17.19
N ILE A 64 15.92 -9.39 17.18
CA ILE A 64 15.54 -10.77 16.91
C ILE A 64 14.91 -11.24 18.20
N MET A 65 13.62 -11.58 18.15
CA MET A 65 12.95 -12.14 19.31
C MET A 65 13.56 -13.52 19.56
N GLU A 66 14.44 -13.63 20.56
CA GLU A 66 15.07 -14.89 20.95
C GLU A 66 14.06 -15.75 21.72
N PHE A 67 13.28 -16.55 20.99
CA PHE A 67 12.44 -17.60 21.55
C PHE A 67 13.09 -18.98 21.31
N PRO A 68 12.91 -19.96 22.22
CA PRO A 68 13.49 -21.29 22.05
C PRO A 68 12.99 -21.93 20.74
N GLY A 69 13.91 -22.11 19.78
CA GLY A 69 13.61 -22.57 18.41
C GLY A 69 13.83 -21.53 17.30
N SER A 70 14.18 -20.28 17.62
CA SER A 70 14.46 -19.19 16.67
C SER A 70 15.59 -19.50 15.68
N GLU A 71 16.60 -20.27 16.10
CA GLU A 71 17.72 -20.70 15.23
C GLU A 71 17.25 -21.57 14.05
N LYS A 72 16.12 -22.28 14.18
CA LYS A 72 15.55 -23.09 13.08
C LYS A 72 14.87 -22.25 12.00
N PHE A 73 14.59 -20.98 12.27
CA PHE A 73 13.88 -20.08 11.35
C PHE A 73 14.80 -19.22 10.50
N GLY A 74 16.13 -19.32 10.65
CA GLY A 74 17.09 -18.56 9.84
C GLY A 74 16.82 -17.05 9.84
N MET A 75 16.34 -16.53 10.98
CA MET A 75 15.74 -15.20 11.06
C MET A 75 16.83 -14.12 11.11
N THR A 76 17.10 -13.47 9.97
CA THR A 76 17.99 -12.31 9.89
C THR A 76 17.35 -11.07 10.51
N GLU A 77 18.12 -10.24 11.23
CA GLU A 77 17.69 -8.96 11.82
C GLU A 77 16.88 -8.08 10.86
N SER A 78 17.29 -8.04 9.58
CA SER A 78 16.62 -7.26 8.53
C SER A 78 15.19 -7.75 8.24
N SER A 79 14.98 -9.07 8.22
CA SER A 79 13.65 -9.66 8.01
C SER A 79 12.75 -9.40 9.23
N SER A 80 13.28 -9.54 10.45
CA SER A 80 12.55 -9.22 11.69
C SER A 80 12.08 -7.77 11.71
N LYS A 81 13.00 -6.84 11.38
CA LYS A 81 12.68 -5.40 11.33
C LYS A 81 11.60 -5.06 10.32
N ARG A 82 11.62 -5.67 9.13
CA ARG A 82 10.59 -5.45 8.09
C ARG A 82 9.21 -5.95 8.52
N VAL A 83 9.16 -7.09 9.19
CA VAL A 83 7.92 -7.64 9.73
C VAL A 83 7.40 -6.76 10.87
N GLY A 84 8.26 -6.36 11.81
CA GLY A 84 7.92 -5.44 12.89
C GLY A 84 7.41 -4.09 12.38
N MET A 85 8.09 -3.51 11.37
CA MET A 85 7.64 -2.30 10.69
C MET A 85 6.24 -2.48 10.07
N GLY A 86 5.99 -3.58 9.38
CA GLY A 86 4.69 -3.87 8.78
C GLY A 86 3.56 -3.96 9.81
N LEU A 87 3.81 -4.68 10.92
CA LEU A 87 2.90 -4.81 12.05
C LEU A 87 2.60 -3.46 12.71
N ILE A 88 3.62 -2.67 13.02
CA ILE A 88 3.45 -1.34 13.65
C ILE A 88 2.68 -0.40 12.72
N THR A 89 3.01 -0.38 11.43
CA THR A 89 2.28 0.40 10.42
C THR A 89 0.81 -0.01 10.38
N PHE A 90 0.53 -1.31 10.37
CA PHE A 90 -0.83 -1.84 10.37
C PHE A 90 -1.60 -1.42 11.62
N TYR A 91 -1.01 -1.50 12.81
CA TYR A 91 -1.67 -1.09 14.06
C TYR A 91 -1.99 0.41 14.09
N PHE A 92 -1.07 1.26 13.62
CA PHE A 92 -1.33 2.70 13.50
C PHE A 92 -2.48 2.99 12.55
N LEU A 93 -2.48 2.36 11.37
CA LEU A 93 -3.54 2.55 10.37
C LEU A 93 -4.88 2.00 10.86
N ALA A 94 -4.90 0.85 11.55
CA ALA A 94 -6.10 0.25 12.11
C ALA A 94 -6.72 1.15 13.18
N LEU A 95 -5.92 1.64 14.13
CA LEU A 95 -6.39 2.60 15.14
C LEU A 95 -6.89 3.90 14.50
N GLY A 96 -6.15 4.43 13.52
CA GLY A 96 -6.55 5.61 12.76
C GLY A 96 -7.87 5.41 12.01
N ALA A 97 -8.09 4.24 11.42
CA ALA A 97 -9.32 3.90 10.72
C ALA A 97 -10.51 3.82 11.69
N VAL A 98 -10.34 3.15 12.84
CA VAL A 98 -11.39 3.10 13.87
C VAL A 98 -11.75 4.50 14.36
N ALA A 99 -10.75 5.33 14.68
CA ALA A 99 -10.99 6.71 15.12
C ALA A 99 -11.68 7.56 14.03
N ALA A 100 -11.27 7.41 12.76
CA ALA A 100 -11.88 8.11 11.64
C ALA A 100 -13.35 7.71 11.43
N VAL A 101 -13.66 6.43 11.55
CA VAL A 101 -15.05 5.93 11.48
C VAL A 101 -15.88 6.48 12.63
N LEU A 102 -15.38 6.40 13.86
CA LEU A 102 -16.09 6.95 15.03
C LEU A 102 -16.36 8.45 14.87
N TYR A 103 -15.37 9.23 14.43
CA TYR A 103 -15.54 10.66 14.17
C TYR A 103 -16.56 10.92 13.05
N ALA A 104 -16.52 10.16 11.96
CA ALA A 104 -17.46 10.31 10.85
C ALA A 104 -18.90 9.99 11.27
N GLU A 105 -19.10 8.96 12.10
CA GLU A 105 -20.43 8.59 12.60
C GLU A 105 -20.94 9.57 13.66
N LEU A 106 -20.12 9.96 14.64
CA LEU A 106 -20.49 10.95 15.66
C LEU A 106 -20.77 12.32 15.05
N GLY A 107 -19.96 12.75 14.08
CA GLY A 107 -20.14 14.04 13.40
C GLY A 107 -21.43 14.11 12.58
N LYS A 108 -21.89 13.00 12.00
CA LYS A 108 -23.20 12.94 11.32
C LYS A 108 -24.36 13.08 12.30
N VAL A 109 -24.24 12.50 13.50
CA VAL A 109 -25.27 12.57 14.54
C VAL A 109 -25.38 13.99 15.12
N PHE A 110 -24.26 14.69 15.30
CA PHE A 110 -24.23 16.06 15.83
C PHE A 110 -24.63 17.16 14.84
N LYS A 111 -24.65 16.86 13.54
CA LYS A 111 -25.01 17.82 12.48
C LYS A 111 -26.49 17.78 12.11
N LYS A 112 -27.30 17.08 12.91
CA LYS A 112 -28.75 17.08 12.89
C LYS A 112 -29.27 17.89 14.06
#